data_AF-A0A7Z7J516-F1
#
_entry.id   AF-A0A7Z7J516-F1
#
_cell.length_a   1.000
_cell.length_b   1.000
_cell.length_c   1.000
_cell.angle_alpha   90.00
_cell.angle_beta   90.00
_cell.angle_gamma   90.00
#
_symmetry.space_group_name_H-M   'P 1'
#
loop_
_entity.id
_entity.type
_entity.pdbx_description
1 polymer ?
#
loop_
_entity_poly.entity_id
_entity_poly.type
_entity_poly.pdbx_seq_one_letter_code
_entity_poly.pdbx_strand_id
1 'polypeptide(L)'
;MSATVPPDRTPATPDVGGAVAPQLHVRLGQGADAGLVSDWLERLQPLPVPAARARQLMLGELLAQSGRGICLLACLPVPSPDGGLVACLPVALLPSLELAGFAACASEWWVRPELDAATRRACLEACCATLADWGRAHGIRHALLAPGLAAGHGGAPPGFSLHANGMWHGSLAPAAKVLG
;
A
#
# COMPACT_ATOMS: atom_id res chain seq x y z
N MET A 1 25.28 51.22 -43.06
CA MET A 1 24.04 50.43 -43.15
C MET A 1 24.27 49.12 -42.40
N SER A 2 23.27 48.79 -41.59
CA SER A 2 23.05 47.73 -40.58
C SER A 2 23.82 46.39 -40.58
N ALA A 3 23.92 45.90 -39.33
CA ALA A 3 24.27 44.59 -38.80
C ALA A 3 23.77 43.37 -39.62
N THR A 4 24.36 42.18 -39.48
CA THR A 4 23.88 41.17 -38.51
C THR A 4 24.96 40.12 -38.25
N VAL A 5 25.40 40.00 -36.99
CA VAL A 5 26.16 38.86 -36.48
C VAL A 5 25.18 37.70 -36.25
N PRO A 6 25.44 36.47 -36.73
CA PRO A 6 24.55 35.32 -36.49
C PRO A 6 24.59 34.93 -35.01
N PRO A 7 23.45 34.51 -34.41
CA PRO A 7 23.40 34.18 -33.00
C PRO A 7 24.17 32.90 -32.71
N ASP A 8 25.04 32.99 -31.71
CA ASP A 8 25.71 31.90 -31.05
C ASP A 8 24.65 30.92 -30.49
N ARG A 9 24.60 29.70 -31.03
CA ARG A 9 23.72 28.64 -30.52
C ARG A 9 24.40 28.03 -29.30
N THR A 10 24.28 28.69 -28.16
CA THR A 10 24.51 28.05 -26.88
C THR A 10 23.52 26.90 -26.77
N PRO A 11 23.95 25.63 -26.67
CA PRO A 11 23.02 24.54 -26.41
C PRO A 11 22.35 24.83 -25.06
N ALA A 12 21.02 24.94 -25.08
CA ALA A 12 20.23 25.01 -23.87
C ALA A 12 20.57 23.77 -23.03
N THR A 13 21.15 24.02 -21.85
CA THR A 13 21.32 23.01 -20.82
C THR A 13 19.95 22.37 -20.59
N PRO A 14 19.79 21.04 -20.76
CA PRO A 14 18.53 20.42 -20.42
C PRO A 14 18.28 20.69 -18.95
N ASP A 15 17.07 21.15 -18.65
CA ASP A 15 16.56 21.37 -17.31
C ASP A 15 16.68 20.05 -16.52
N VAL A 16 17.78 19.91 -15.77
CA VAL A 16 17.99 18.83 -14.79
C VAL A 16 17.18 19.20 -13.55
N GLY A 17 15.86 19.24 -13.70
CA GLY A 17 14.92 19.68 -12.68
C GLY A 17 13.71 18.76 -12.55
N GLY A 18 13.67 17.65 -13.30
CA GLY A 18 12.71 16.58 -13.05
C GLY A 18 13.13 15.83 -11.79
N ALA A 19 12.66 16.27 -10.62
CA ALA A 19 12.72 15.45 -9.43
C ALA A 19 12.04 14.11 -9.75
N VAL A 20 12.86 13.06 -9.96
CA VAL A 20 12.37 11.71 -10.18
C VAL A 20 11.56 11.37 -8.93
N ALA A 21 10.25 11.23 -9.10
CA ALA A 21 9.37 10.83 -8.00
C ALA A 21 9.98 9.55 -7.39
N PRO A 22 10.20 9.51 -6.07
CA PRO A 22 10.87 8.38 -5.44
C PRO A 22 10.09 7.11 -5.76
N GLN A 23 10.78 6.11 -6.32
CA GLN A 23 10.14 4.89 -6.83
C GLN A 23 9.62 4.04 -5.67
N LEU A 24 8.34 4.20 -5.33
CA LEU A 24 7.69 3.40 -4.32
C LEU A 24 7.70 1.91 -4.68
N HIS A 25 8.14 1.06 -3.75
CA HIS A 25 8.08 -0.38 -3.89
C HIS A 25 7.14 -0.97 -2.85
N VAL A 26 6.18 -1.79 -3.28
CA VAL A 26 5.27 -2.53 -2.38
C VAL A 26 5.55 -4.01 -2.50
N ARG A 27 5.61 -4.70 -1.36
CA ARG A 27 5.82 -6.16 -1.27
C ARG A 27 5.04 -6.78 -0.12
N LEU A 28 4.94 -8.11 -0.16
CA LEU A 28 4.50 -8.89 1.00
C LEU A 28 5.55 -8.81 2.11
N GLY A 29 5.08 -8.58 3.33
CA GLY A 29 5.87 -8.77 4.53
C GLY A 29 6.19 -10.25 4.74
N GLN A 30 7.37 -10.52 5.29
CA GLN A 30 7.89 -11.84 5.60
C GLN A 30 8.25 -11.92 7.08
N GLY A 31 8.40 -13.12 7.63
CA GLY A 31 8.79 -13.30 9.04
C GLY A 31 10.08 -12.56 9.44
N ALA A 32 11.01 -12.40 8.50
CA ALA A 32 12.24 -11.61 8.70
C ALA A 32 11.99 -10.11 8.98
N ASP A 33 10.83 -9.58 8.57
CA ASP A 33 10.45 -8.18 8.78
C ASP A 33 9.90 -7.90 10.19
N ALA A 34 9.65 -8.94 11.00
CA ALA A 34 8.90 -8.80 12.24
C ALA A 34 9.52 -7.81 13.23
N GLY A 35 10.83 -7.84 13.42
CA GLY A 35 11.53 -6.89 14.29
C GLY A 35 11.41 -5.46 13.79
N LEU A 36 11.73 -5.23 12.52
CA LEU A 36 11.67 -3.93 11.87
C LEU A 36 10.26 -3.32 11.94
N VAL A 37 9.24 -4.09 11.55
CA VAL A 37 7.85 -3.60 11.54
C VAL A 37 7.32 -3.39 12.96
N SER A 38 7.67 -4.26 13.91
CA SER A 38 7.28 -4.08 15.31
C SER A 38 7.87 -2.80 15.90
N ASP A 39 9.17 -2.57 15.71
CA ASP A 39 9.85 -1.37 16.23
C ASP A 39 9.30 -0.09 15.59
N TRP A 40 9.00 -0.15 14.30
CA TRP A 40 8.37 0.95 13.58
C TRP A 40 6.96 1.25 14.10
N LEU A 41 6.11 0.24 14.30
CA LEU A 41 4.78 0.40 14.87
C LEU A 41 4.82 0.92 16.33
N GLU A 42 5.80 0.50 17.12
CA GLU A 42 5.99 0.98 18.50
C GLU A 42 6.35 2.46 18.53
N ARG A 43 7.16 2.96 17.60
CA ARG A 43 7.46 4.39 17.50
C ARG A 43 6.25 5.21 17.04
N LEU A 44 5.44 4.67 16.14
CA LEU A 44 4.23 5.35 15.66
C LEU A 44 3.12 5.39 16.70
N GLN A 45 2.90 4.27 17.39
CA GLN A 45 1.90 4.14 18.42
C GLN A 45 2.43 3.21 19.53
N PRO A 46 3.02 3.81 20.58
CA PRO A 46 3.44 3.06 21.76
C PRO A 46 2.24 2.43 22.46
N LEU A 47 2.40 1.21 22.97
CA LEU A 47 1.35 0.48 23.67
C LEU A 47 1.82 -0.04 25.03
N PRO A 48 0.93 -0.22 26.01
CA PRO A 48 1.24 -0.98 27.22
C PRO A 48 1.75 -2.38 26.86
N VAL A 49 2.70 -2.91 27.62
CA VAL A 49 3.40 -4.17 27.32
C VAL A 49 2.46 -5.32 26.91
N PRO A 50 1.33 -5.59 27.59
CA PRO A 50 0.44 -6.67 27.16
C PRO A 50 -0.15 -6.46 25.75
N ALA A 51 -0.54 -5.23 25.43
CA ALA A 51 -1.08 -4.88 24.11
C ALA A 51 0.02 -4.89 23.03
N ALA A 52 1.22 -4.41 23.36
CA ALA A 52 2.38 -4.49 22.46
C ALA A 52 2.73 -5.96 22.13
N ARG A 53 2.72 -6.85 23.12
CA ARG A 53 2.92 -8.30 22.90
C ARG A 53 1.83 -8.92 22.02
N ALA A 54 0.57 -8.56 22.24
CA ALA A 54 -0.53 -9.02 21.40
C ALA A 54 -0.38 -8.55 19.94
N ARG A 55 0.02 -7.29 19.73
CA ARG A 55 0.34 -6.74 18.41
C ARG A 55 1.48 -7.51 17.74
N GLN A 56 2.56 -7.80 18.47
CA GLN A 56 3.69 -8.57 17.96
C GLN A 56 3.29 -9.98 17.49
N LEU A 57 2.46 -10.67 18.27
CA LEU A 57 1.96 -12.01 17.91
C LEU A 57 1.10 -11.96 16.65
N MET A 58 0.17 -11.00 16.58
CA MET A 58 -0.70 -10.85 15.40
C MET A 58 0.09 -10.48 14.14
N LEU A 59 1.05 -9.56 14.27
CA LEU A 59 1.96 -9.20 13.19
C LEU A 59 2.75 -10.42 12.71
N GLY A 60 3.26 -11.24 13.63
CA GLY A 60 3.97 -12.47 13.32
C GLY A 60 3.13 -13.43 12.45
N GLU A 61 1.86 -13.63 12.80
CA GLU A 61 0.93 -14.46 12.01
C GLU A 61 0.71 -13.92 10.59
N LEU A 62 0.53 -12.61 10.44
CA LEU A 62 0.34 -11.96 9.14
C LEU A 62 1.60 -12.04 8.28
N LEU A 63 2.78 -11.85 8.87
CA LEU A 63 4.08 -11.93 8.17
C LEU A 63 4.46 -13.37 7.81
N ALA A 64 4.03 -14.35 8.59
CA ALA A 64 4.18 -15.76 8.29
C ALA A 64 3.21 -16.25 7.21
N GLN A 65 2.20 -15.45 6.86
CA GLN A 65 1.15 -15.79 5.90
C GLN A 65 0.44 -17.11 6.28
N SER A 66 0.13 -17.28 7.58
CA SER A 66 -0.37 -18.53 8.18
C SER A 66 -1.81 -18.94 7.77
N GLY A 67 -2.34 -18.35 6.70
CA GLY A 67 -3.73 -18.50 6.27
C GLY A 67 -4.71 -17.55 6.98
N ARG A 68 -4.24 -16.72 7.92
CA ARG A 68 -5.04 -15.68 8.59
C ARG A 68 -5.07 -14.36 7.83
N GLY A 69 -4.12 -14.14 6.93
CA GLY A 69 -3.93 -12.86 6.26
C GLY A 69 -2.50 -12.63 5.81
N ILE A 70 -2.22 -11.37 5.45
CA ILE A 70 -0.91 -10.86 5.04
C ILE A 70 -0.70 -9.45 5.64
N CYS A 71 0.53 -8.94 5.70
CA CYS A 71 0.78 -7.47 5.72
C CYS A 71 1.51 -7.10 4.43
N LEU A 72 1.04 -6.06 3.77
CA LEU A 72 1.73 -5.42 2.66
C LEU A 72 2.60 -4.29 3.20
N LEU A 73 3.85 -4.23 2.77
CA LEU A 73 4.83 -3.23 3.17
C LEU A 73 5.14 -2.32 1.99
N ALA A 74 4.98 -1.02 2.17
CA ALA A 74 5.37 -0.01 1.20
C ALA A 74 6.70 0.62 1.64
N CYS A 75 7.70 0.57 0.77
CA CYS A 75 9.06 1.02 1.03
C CYS A 75 9.50 2.05 -0.02
N LEU A 76 10.26 3.05 0.42
CA LEU A 76 11.02 3.92 -0.46
C LEU A 76 12.46 3.38 -0.61
N PRO A 77 13.10 3.56 -1.78
CA PRO A 77 14.44 3.06 -2.07
C PRO A 77 15.51 4.01 -1.49
N VAL A 78 15.37 4.35 -0.21
CA VAL A 78 16.24 5.30 0.50
C VAL A 78 16.87 4.58 1.69
N PRO A 79 18.20 4.69 1.89
CA PRO A 79 18.84 4.16 3.09
C PRO A 79 18.24 4.84 4.32
N SER A 80 17.53 4.07 5.13
CA SER A 80 16.83 4.51 6.33
C SER A 80 16.97 3.42 7.41
N PRO A 81 17.02 3.77 8.71
CA PRO A 81 17.02 2.79 9.79
C PRO A 81 15.86 1.80 9.72
N ASP A 82 14.76 2.17 9.06
CA ASP A 82 13.56 1.36 8.92
C ASP A 82 13.53 0.57 7.60
N GLY A 83 14.68 0.39 6.95
CA GLY A 83 14.76 -0.31 5.65
C GLY A 83 13.95 0.36 4.55
N GLY A 84 13.69 1.67 4.70
CA GLY A 84 12.84 2.45 3.80
C GLY A 84 11.34 2.25 4.01
N LEU A 85 10.89 1.53 5.04
CA LEU A 85 9.47 1.33 5.34
C LEU A 85 8.76 2.67 5.58
N VAL A 86 7.69 2.91 4.81
CA VAL A 86 6.87 4.12 4.91
C VAL A 86 5.41 3.84 5.22
N ALA A 87 4.91 2.62 4.95
CA ALA A 87 3.56 2.21 5.33
C ALA A 87 3.41 0.67 5.45
N CYS A 88 2.47 0.19 6.28
CA CYS A 88 1.99 -1.22 6.29
C CYS A 88 0.46 -1.26 6.18
N LEU A 89 -0.04 -2.17 5.36
CA LEU A 89 -1.45 -2.54 5.26
C LEU A 89 -1.64 -3.98 5.77
N PRO A 90 -2.07 -4.17 7.03
CA PRO A 90 -2.55 -5.46 7.51
C PRO A 90 -3.83 -5.84 6.75
N VAL A 91 -3.89 -7.09 6.30
CA VAL A 91 -5.04 -7.64 5.57
C VAL A 91 -5.40 -8.98 6.18
N ALA A 92 -6.59 -9.08 6.77
CA ALA A 92 -7.12 -10.34 7.30
C ALA A 92 -7.94 -11.09 6.24
N LEU A 93 -7.90 -12.42 6.25
CA LEU A 93 -8.82 -13.23 5.46
C LEU A 93 -10.06 -13.55 6.29
N LEU A 94 -11.22 -13.06 5.83
CA LEU A 94 -12.49 -13.24 6.51
C LEU A 94 -13.43 -14.11 5.66
N PRO A 95 -14.05 -15.16 6.24
CA PRO A 95 -15.10 -15.88 5.54
C PRO A 95 -16.31 -14.97 5.33
N SER A 96 -16.87 -14.98 4.13
CA SER A 96 -18.04 -14.20 3.73
C SER A 96 -19.00 -15.07 2.93
N LEU A 97 -20.21 -15.24 3.46
CA LEU A 97 -21.28 -15.95 2.75
C LEU A 97 -21.84 -15.13 1.60
N GLU A 98 -21.94 -13.81 1.79
CA GLU A 98 -22.43 -12.87 0.76
C GLU A 98 -21.51 -12.85 -0.46
N LEU A 99 -20.20 -12.99 -0.26
CA LEU A 99 -19.19 -12.99 -1.31
C LEU A 99 -18.73 -14.42 -1.69
N ALA A 100 -19.43 -15.45 -1.20
CA ALA A 100 -19.20 -16.85 -1.52
C ALA A 100 -17.72 -17.31 -1.38
N GLY A 101 -17.06 -16.98 -0.27
CA GLY A 101 -15.68 -17.41 -0.02
C GLY A 101 -14.95 -16.55 0.99
N PHE A 102 -13.63 -16.43 0.85
CA PHE A 102 -12.82 -15.51 1.64
C PHE A 102 -12.74 -14.13 1.00
N ALA A 103 -12.81 -13.10 1.83
CA ALA A 103 -12.50 -11.72 1.48
C ALA A 103 -11.23 -11.26 2.18
N ALA A 104 -10.34 -10.62 1.43
CA ALA A 104 -9.18 -9.92 1.95
C ALA A 104 -9.59 -8.55 2.52
N CYS A 105 -9.62 -8.43 3.84
CA CYS A 105 -10.16 -7.27 4.55
C CYS A 105 -9.06 -6.45 5.19
N ALA A 106 -8.97 -5.16 4.84
CA ALA A 106 -8.11 -4.19 5.50
C ALA A 106 -8.95 -3.18 6.29
N SER A 107 -8.74 -3.13 7.61
CA SER A 107 -9.47 -2.25 8.53
C SER A 107 -8.66 -1.04 8.98
N GLU A 108 -7.34 -1.10 8.84
CA GLU A 108 -6.40 -0.11 9.33
C GLU A 108 -5.30 0.12 8.31
N TRP A 109 -4.69 1.30 8.36
CA TRP A 109 -3.61 1.69 7.47
C TRP A 109 -2.57 2.48 8.26
N TRP A 110 -1.36 1.95 8.30
CA TRP A 110 -0.26 2.52 9.04
C TRP A 110 0.65 3.27 8.09
N VAL A 111 0.88 4.55 8.36
CA VAL A 111 1.68 5.40 7.49
C VAL A 111 2.57 6.30 8.32
N ARG A 112 3.77 6.55 7.83
CA ARG A 112 4.64 7.57 8.42
C ARG A 112 3.98 8.95 8.38
N PRO A 113 3.96 9.68 9.51
CA PRO A 113 3.26 10.95 9.60
C PRO A 113 3.95 12.06 8.81
N GLU A 114 5.21 11.88 8.40
CA GLU A 114 5.94 12.88 7.59
C GLU A 114 5.61 12.81 6.10
N LEU A 115 4.93 11.75 5.63
CA LEU A 115 4.58 11.64 4.21
C LEU A 115 3.52 12.67 3.83
N ASP A 116 3.69 13.33 2.70
CA ASP A 116 2.65 14.19 2.11
C ASP A 116 1.43 13.37 1.65
N ALA A 117 0.28 14.03 1.52
CA ALA A 117 -0.98 13.36 1.19
C ALA A 117 -0.95 12.58 -0.14
N ALA A 118 -0.24 13.08 -1.16
CA ALA A 118 -0.14 12.42 -2.46
C ALA A 118 0.68 11.14 -2.35
N THR A 119 1.79 11.16 -1.62
CA THR A 119 2.61 9.98 -1.36
C THR A 119 1.85 8.94 -0.53
N ARG A 120 1.09 9.35 0.50
CA ARG A 120 0.23 8.43 1.27
C ARG A 120 -0.81 7.76 0.40
N ARG A 121 -1.43 8.53 -0.50
CA ARG A 121 -2.42 8.03 -1.46
C ARG A 121 -1.79 7.01 -2.42
N ALA A 122 -0.66 7.35 -3.02
CA ALA A 122 0.07 6.45 -3.91
C ALA A 122 0.48 5.15 -3.21
N CYS A 123 0.87 5.21 -1.92
CA CYS A 123 1.15 4.01 -1.12
C CYS A 123 -0.07 3.10 -0.97
N LEU A 124 -1.23 3.67 -0.64
CA LEU A 124 -2.46 2.89 -0.51
C LEU A 124 -2.88 2.25 -1.85
N GLU A 125 -2.83 3.02 -2.95
CA GLU A 125 -3.18 2.51 -4.27
C GLU A 125 -2.23 1.38 -4.72
N ALA A 126 -0.93 1.53 -4.51
CA ALA A 126 0.07 0.50 -4.82
C ALA A 126 -0.11 -0.76 -3.94
N CYS A 127 -0.49 -0.59 -2.67
CA CYS A 127 -0.88 -1.71 -1.80
C CYS A 127 -2.14 -2.41 -2.34
N CYS A 128 -3.17 -1.68 -2.74
CA CYS A 128 -4.38 -2.28 -3.32
C CYS A 128 -4.09 -3.02 -4.64
N ALA A 129 -3.20 -2.50 -5.48
CA ALA A 129 -2.77 -3.18 -6.70
C ALA A 129 -2.03 -4.50 -6.37
N THR A 130 -1.08 -4.46 -5.43
CA THR A 130 -0.33 -5.64 -4.97
C THR A 130 -1.26 -6.67 -4.31
N LEU A 131 -2.26 -6.20 -3.55
CA LEU A 131 -3.30 -7.06 -2.96
C LEU A 131 -4.10 -7.78 -4.05
N ALA A 132 -4.41 -7.10 -5.14
CA ALA A 132 -5.13 -7.70 -6.25
C ALA A 132 -4.32 -8.78 -6.95
N ASP A 133 -3.02 -8.56 -7.17
CA ASP A 133 -2.10 -9.58 -7.70
C ASP A 133 -2.00 -10.79 -6.79
N TRP A 134 -1.81 -10.56 -5.49
CA TRP A 134 -1.78 -11.61 -4.48
C TRP A 134 -3.11 -12.39 -4.45
N GLY A 135 -4.24 -11.68 -4.43
CA GLY A 135 -5.56 -12.32 -4.39
C GLY A 135 -5.80 -13.23 -5.59
N ARG A 136 -5.41 -12.78 -6.79
CA ARG A 136 -5.44 -13.61 -8.01
C ARG A 136 -4.60 -14.87 -7.88
N ALA A 137 -3.39 -14.76 -7.34
CA ALA A 137 -2.49 -15.91 -7.16
C ALA A 137 -3.01 -16.93 -6.13
N HIS A 138 -3.80 -16.48 -5.16
CA HIS A 138 -4.30 -17.32 -4.06
C HIS A 138 -5.80 -17.65 -4.14
N GLY A 139 -6.46 -17.34 -5.26
CA GLY A 139 -7.89 -17.63 -5.47
C GLY A 139 -8.84 -16.76 -4.65
N ILE A 140 -8.36 -15.67 -4.04
CA ILE A 140 -9.16 -14.68 -3.32
C ILE A 140 -9.73 -13.69 -4.33
N ARG A 141 -11.06 -13.53 -4.33
CA ARG A 141 -11.78 -12.77 -5.36
C ARG A 141 -12.25 -11.39 -4.90
N HIS A 142 -12.18 -11.12 -3.60
CA HIS A 142 -12.77 -9.93 -3.01
C HIS A 142 -11.77 -9.26 -2.07
N ALA A 143 -11.59 -7.95 -2.24
CA ALA A 143 -10.97 -7.08 -1.26
C ALA A 143 -12.02 -6.17 -0.63
N LEU A 144 -11.93 -5.97 0.68
CA LEU A 144 -12.79 -5.09 1.45
C LEU A 144 -11.92 -4.10 2.22
N LEU A 145 -12.23 -2.80 2.14
CA LEU A 145 -11.57 -1.76 2.92
C LEU A 145 -12.59 -1.10 3.84
N ALA A 146 -12.22 -0.96 5.11
CA ALA A 146 -13.06 -0.22 6.06
C ALA A 146 -13.26 1.23 5.59
N PRO A 147 -14.44 1.83 5.82
CA PRO A 147 -14.73 3.20 5.35
C PRO A 147 -13.75 4.25 5.86
N GLY A 148 -13.34 4.15 7.13
CA GLY A 148 -12.40 5.07 7.76
C GLY A 148 -11.00 5.03 7.11
N LEU A 149 -10.61 3.89 6.53
CA LEU A 149 -9.33 3.73 5.84
C LEU A 149 -9.29 4.58 4.57
N ALA A 150 -10.33 4.52 3.74
CA ALA A 150 -10.40 5.26 2.49
C ALA A 150 -10.72 6.75 2.72
N ALA A 151 -11.58 7.08 3.68
CA ALA A 151 -12.00 8.45 3.95
C ALA A 151 -10.83 9.37 4.39
N GLY A 152 -9.86 8.83 5.12
CA GLY A 152 -8.66 9.57 5.53
C GLY A 152 -7.68 9.91 4.39
N HIS A 153 -7.87 9.32 3.19
CA HIS A 153 -6.89 9.34 2.10
C HIS A 153 -7.51 9.63 0.73
N GLY A 154 -8.44 10.59 0.66
CA GLY A 154 -9.00 11.06 -0.60
C GLY A 154 -10.08 10.16 -1.21
N GLY A 155 -10.68 9.26 -0.41
CA GLY A 155 -11.77 8.39 -0.84
C GLY A 155 -11.31 6.99 -1.28
N ALA A 156 -12.19 6.25 -1.94
CA ALA A 156 -11.91 4.88 -2.35
C ALA A 156 -10.73 4.79 -3.35
N PRO A 157 -9.82 3.81 -3.22
CA PRO A 157 -8.86 3.50 -4.27
C PRO A 157 -9.53 3.17 -5.61
N PRO A 158 -8.86 3.36 -6.75
CA PRO A 158 -9.41 2.99 -8.05
C PRO A 158 -9.87 1.52 -8.08
N GLY A 159 -11.02 1.26 -8.67
CA GLY A 159 -11.61 -0.09 -8.75
C GLY A 159 -12.37 -0.54 -7.49
N PHE A 160 -12.42 0.29 -6.45
CA PHE A 160 -13.28 0.05 -5.29
C PHE A 160 -14.59 0.83 -5.40
N SER A 161 -15.68 0.20 -4.98
CA SER A 161 -17.02 0.80 -4.92
C SER A 161 -17.68 0.51 -3.57
N LEU A 162 -18.61 1.35 -3.14
CA LEU A 162 -19.29 1.14 -1.86
C LEU A 162 -20.19 -0.09 -1.97
N HIS A 163 -19.99 -1.05 -1.07
CA HIS A 163 -20.75 -2.29 -1.01
C HIS A 163 -21.92 -2.17 -0.02
N ALA A 164 -22.91 -3.07 -0.14
CA ALA A 164 -24.11 -3.06 0.70
C ALA A 164 -23.80 -3.24 2.20
N ASN A 165 -22.70 -3.91 2.53
CA ASN A 165 -22.21 -4.07 3.90
C ASN A 165 -21.52 -2.81 4.47
N GLY A 166 -21.52 -1.70 3.71
CA GLY A 166 -20.95 -0.43 4.10
C GLY A 166 -19.43 -0.32 3.91
N MET A 167 -18.74 -1.38 3.49
CA MET A 167 -17.30 -1.34 3.18
C MET A 167 -17.04 -0.99 1.71
N TRP A 168 -15.83 -0.55 1.41
CA TRP A 168 -15.38 -0.44 0.02
C TRP A 168 -15.01 -1.82 -0.51
N HIS A 169 -15.65 -2.25 -1.59
CA HIS A 169 -15.39 -3.53 -2.23
C HIS A 169 -14.64 -3.34 -3.55
N GLY A 170 -13.54 -4.07 -3.69
CA GLY A 170 -12.79 -4.23 -4.93
C GLY A 170 -12.83 -5.67 -5.40
N SER A 171 -13.19 -5.89 -6.67
CA SER A 171 -13.07 -7.20 -7.30
C SER A 171 -11.61 -7.50 -7.60
N LEU A 172 -11.12 -8.64 -7.11
CA LEU A 172 -9.78 -9.15 -7.43
C LEU A 172 -9.79 -10.16 -8.57
N ALA A 173 -10.99 -10.60 -9.00
CA ALA A 173 -11.13 -11.50 -10.12
C ALA A 173 -10.49 -10.87 -11.38
N PRO A 174 -9.80 -11.67 -12.22
CA PRO A 174 -9.37 -11.18 -13.52
C PRO A 174 -10.57 -10.59 -14.27
N ALA A 175 -10.37 -9.45 -14.94
CA ALA A 175 -11.39 -8.92 -15.83
C ALA A 175 -11.79 -10.04 -16.81
N ALA A 176 -13.09 -10.31 -16.93
CA ALA A 176 -13.56 -11.33 -17.86
C ALA A 176 -13.06 -10.96 -19.25
N LYS A 177 -12.34 -11.88 -19.91
CA LYS A 177 -12.05 -11.72 -21.34
C LYS A 177 -13.37 -11.73 -22.07
N VAL A 178 -13.73 -10.61 -22.67
CA VAL A 178 -14.79 -10.57 -23.68
C VAL A 178 -14.18 -11.19 -24.93
N LEU A 179 -14.69 -12.35 -25.35
CA LEU A 179 -14.36 -12.89 -26.66
C LEU A 179 -15.00 -11.98 -27.71
N GLY A 180 -14.16 -11.34 -28.52
CA GLY A 180 -14.53 -10.57 -29.70
C GLY A 180 -13.91 -11.21 -30.94
#